data_AF-A0A7Y5VMF8-F1
#
_entry.id   AF-A0A7Y5VMF8-F1
#
_cell.length_a   1.000
_cell.length_b   1.000
_cell.length_c   1.000
_cell.angle_alpha   90.00
_cell.angle_beta   90.00
_cell.angle_gamma   90.00
#
_symmetry.space_group_name_H-M   'P 1'
#
loop_
_entity.id
_entity.type
_entity.pdbx_description
1 polymer ?
#
loop_
_entity_poly.entity_id
_entity_poly.type
_entity_poly.pdbx_seq_one_letter_code
_entity_poly.pdbx_strand_id
1 'polypeptide(L)' 'MTVQDFDPADRFVAGTVGPAGQRAFYLQASSGPLVVTVGVEKQQISI' A
#
# COMPACT_ATOMS: atom_id res chain seq x y z
N MET A 1 4.88 14.53 -8.76
CA MET A 1 3.85 13.67 -8.18
C MET A 1 3.60 12.56 -9.18
N THR A 2 3.79 11.30 -8.80
CA THR A 2 3.61 10.17 -9.72
C THR A 2 2.22 9.57 -9.46
N VAL A 3 1.45 9.36 -10.53
CA VAL A 3 0.15 8.69 -10.50
C VAL A 3 0.32 7.32 -11.14
N GLN A 4 -0.36 6.30 -10.59
CA GLN A 4 -0.35 4.92 -11.09
C GLN A 4 -1.80 4.46 -11.27
N ASP A 5 -2.18 4.18 -12.51
CA ASP A 5 -3.53 3.75 -12.86
C ASP A 5 -3.61 2.22 -12.94
N PHE A 6 -4.67 1.64 -12.36
CA PHE A 6 -4.98 0.21 -12.38
C PHE A 6 -6.45 0.03 -12.83
N ASP A 7 -6.70 -0.84 -13.81
CA ASP A 7 -8.05 -1.07 -14.36
C ASP A 7 -8.31 -2.55 -14.75
N PRO A 8 -8.79 -3.40 -13.82
CA PRO A 8 -8.76 -3.24 -12.37
C PRO A 8 -7.40 -3.67 -11.77
N ALA A 9 -7.17 -3.31 -10.50
CA ALA A 9 -6.14 -3.98 -9.72
C ALA A 9 -6.63 -5.38 -9.31
N ASP A 10 -5.75 -6.37 -9.36
CA ASP A 10 -6.06 -7.73 -8.89
C ASP A 10 -6.25 -7.76 -7.37
N ARG A 11 -5.48 -6.93 -6.65
CA ARG A 11 -5.50 -6.88 -5.18
C ARG A 11 -4.94 -5.58 -4.61
N PHE A 12 -5.46 -5.20 -3.44
CA PHE A 12 -4.85 -4.26 -2.51
C PHE A 12 -4.47 -4.94 -1.20
N VAL A 13 -3.30 -4.63 -0.65
CA VAL A 13 -2.81 -5.12 0.64
C VAL A 13 -2.32 -3.95 1.49
N ALA A 14 -2.97 -3.71 2.63
CA ALA A 14 -2.46 -2.84 3.67
C ALA A 14 -1.54 -3.64 4.60
N GLY A 15 -0.33 -3.13 4.83
CA GLY A 15 0.68 -3.80 5.62
C GLY A 15 1.51 -2.84 6.46
N THR A 16 2.22 -3.38 7.45
CA THR A 16 3.10 -2.60 8.31
C THR A 16 4.38 -3.35 8.61
N VAL A 17 5.48 -2.63 8.76
CA VAL A 17 6.78 -3.19 9.15
C VAL A 17 7.31 -2.47 10.38
N GLY A 18 7.97 -3.20 11.26
CA GLY A 18 8.58 -2.68 12.49
C GLY A 18 7.82 -3.02 13.77
N PRO A 19 8.45 -2.75 14.94
CA PRO A 19 7.86 -3.05 16.23
C PRO A 19 6.67 -2.15 16.56
N ALA A 20 5.85 -2.55 17.53
CA ALA A 20 4.75 -1.70 18.00
C ALA A 20 5.28 -0.34 18.48
N GLY A 21 4.60 0.74 18.09
CA GLY A 21 5.02 2.12 18.39
C GLY A 21 5.99 2.74 17.38
N GLN A 22 6.60 1.96 16.48
CA GLN A 22 7.52 2.46 15.44
C GLN A 22 7.19 1.86 14.06
N ARG A 23 5.91 1.58 13.81
CA ARG A 23 5.47 0.97 12.55
C ARG A 23 5.50 1.99 11.42
N ALA A 24 6.08 1.58 10.29
CA ALA A 24 5.83 2.20 8.99
C ALA A 24 4.66 1.47 8.31
N PHE A 25 3.81 2.21 7.61
CA PHE A 25 2.61 1.71 6.96
C PHE A 25 2.74 1.79 5.45
N TYR A 26 2.22 0.77 4.77
CA TYR A 26 2.30 0.65 3.32
C TYR A 26 0.98 0.15 2.74
N LEU A 27 0.62 0.70 1.59
CA LEU A 27 -0.42 0.15 0.72
C LEU A 27 0.26 -0.39 -0.53
N GLN A 28 -0.02 -1.66 -0.84
CA GLN A 28 0.45 -2.30 -2.06
C GLN A 28 -0.72 -2.62 -2.98
N ALA A 29 -0.57 -2.28 -4.26
CA ALA A 29 -1.46 -2.65 -5.35
C ALA A 29 -0.74 -3.58 -6.32
N SER A 30 -1.44 -4.57 -6.88
CA SER A 30 -0.88 -5.48 -7.89
C SER A 30 -1.82 -5.69 -9.08
N SER A 31 -1.25 -5.82 -10.27
CA SER A 31 -1.93 -6.28 -11.50
C SER A 31 -0.96 -7.11 -12.35
N GLY A 32 -1.20 -8.41 -12.44
CA GLY A 32 -0.26 -9.37 -13.02
C GLY A 32 1.14 -9.25 -12.41
N PRO A 33 2.20 -8.99 -13.21
CA PRO A 33 3.56 -8.82 -12.69
C PRO A 33 3.83 -7.43 -12.10
N LEU A 34 2.95 -6.44 -12.29
CA LEU A 34 3.12 -5.09 -11.77
C LEU A 34 2.77 -5.06 -10.28
N VAL A 35 3.69 -4.56 -9.47
CA VAL A 35 3.49 -4.30 -8.04
C VAL A 35 3.96 -2.89 -7.72
N VAL A 36 3.07 -2.11 -7.11
CA VAL A 36 3.38 -0.75 -6.62
C VAL A 36 3.14 -0.70 -5.12
N THR A 37 4.13 -0.19 -4.38
CA THR A 37 4.06 0.01 -2.94
C THR A 37 4.20 1.49 -2.63
N VAL A 38 3.28 2.02 -1.84
CA VAL A 38 3.28 3.42 -1.41
C VAL A 38 3.33 3.47 0.12
N GLY A 39 4.23 4.30 0.65
CA GLY A 39 4.25 4.63 2.07
C GLY A 39 3.09 5.55 2.41
N VAL A 40 2.36 5.23 3.47
CA VAL A 40 1.13 5.93 3.88
C VAL A 40 1.15 6.20 5.38
N GLU A 41 0.28 7.08 5.85
CA GLU A 41 0.05 7.27 7.27
C GLU A 41 -0.94 6.25 7.83
N LYS A 42 -0.88 6.01 9.14
CA LYS A 42 -1.76 5.06 9.84
C LYS A 42 -3.24 5.35 9.59
N GLN A 43 -3.62 6.62 9.56
CA GLN A 43 -5.03 7.03 9.39
C GLN A 43 -5.56 6.73 7.99
N GLN A 44 -4.69 6.67 6.97
CA GLN A 44 -5.08 6.45 5.58
C GLN A 44 -5.38 4.98 5.26
N ILE A 45 -4.98 4.05 6.13
CA ILE A 45 -5.29 2.61 6.01
C ILE A 45 -6.34 2.16 7.04
N SER A 46 -7.10 3.09 7.62
CA SER A 46 -8.17 2.76 8.55
C SER A 46 -9.32 2.08 7.80
N ILE A 47 -9.86 1.01 8.38
CA ILE A 47 -11.10 0.35 7.98
C ILE A 47 -12.20 0.77 8.95
#